data_AF-A0A327L2V2-F1
#
_entry.id   AF-A0A327L2V2-F1
#
_cell.length_a   1.000
_cell.length_b   1.000
_cell.length_c   1.000
_cell.angle_alpha   90.00
_cell.angle_beta   90.00
_cell.angle_gamma   90.00
#
_symmetry.space_group_name_H-M   'P 1'
#
loop_
_entity.id
_entity.type
_entity.pdbx_description
1 polymer ?
#
loop_
_entity_poly.entity_id
_entity_poly.type
_entity_poly.pdbx_seq_one_letter_code
_entity_poly.pdbx_strand_id
1 'polypeptide(L)'
;MNQPVKMAEIMPEDVTIPEGKTFEQWLESRIARYDTRKLDWNALKFQADYDPKYRRAQMRYIGTGATGVAHDDNVVPAEHFTFSTMVLPAGCEGPLHLHTDAEEVFFVLRGRKLRFMIEHMGQRYEAVLGERDLISVPPGMYRGLVNEGIEEALMLVIIGSTKPETPSYPADHPLSKVKRPKN
;
A
#
# COMPACT_ATOMS: atom_id res chain seq x y z
N MET A 1 -32.32 17.67 36.03
CA MET A 1 -30.90 18.00 36.30
C MET A 1 -30.06 16.98 35.56
N ASN A 2 -29.48 17.35 34.41
CA ASN A 2 -28.45 16.50 33.79
C ASN A 2 -27.18 16.67 34.60
N GLN A 3 -26.71 15.60 35.24
CA GLN A 3 -25.38 15.58 35.81
C GLN A 3 -24.37 15.80 34.67
N PRO A 4 -23.30 16.60 34.89
CA PRO A 4 -22.23 16.69 33.91
C PRO A 4 -21.58 15.32 33.77
N VAL A 5 -21.50 14.82 32.54
CA VAL A 5 -20.68 13.65 32.22
C VAL A 5 -19.24 14.06 32.56
N LYS A 6 -18.69 13.54 33.66
CA LYS A 6 -17.25 13.56 33.89
C LYS A 6 -16.64 12.76 32.75
N MET A 7 -16.08 13.43 31.75
CA MET A 7 -15.24 12.77 30.76
C MET A 7 -14.05 12.19 31.51
N ALA A 8 -13.94 10.86 31.46
CA ALA A 8 -12.91 10.09 32.14
C ALA A 8 -11.51 10.56 31.71
N GLU A 9 -10.58 10.56 32.66
CA GLU A 9 -9.17 10.91 32.49
C GLU A 9 -8.61 10.33 31.18
N ILE A 10 -8.18 11.21 30.28
CA ILE A 10 -7.55 10.83 29.02
C ILE A 10 -6.06 10.54 29.31
N MET A 11 -5.60 9.34 28.95
CA MET A 11 -4.18 9.03 28.75
C MET A 11 -4.04 8.17 27.47
N PRO A 12 -2.98 8.33 26.66
CA PRO A 12 -1.71 9.01 26.93
C PRO A 12 -1.71 10.50 26.53
N GLU A 13 -0.74 11.26 27.05
CA GLU A 13 -0.54 12.72 26.85
C GLU A 13 -0.27 13.12 25.38
N ASP A 14 -0.25 12.16 24.45
CA ASP A 14 0.32 12.32 23.10
C ASP A 14 -0.71 12.73 22.02
N VAL A 15 -2.01 12.66 22.32
CA VAL A 15 -3.06 12.94 21.32
C VAL A 15 -3.38 14.44 21.30
N THR A 16 -2.59 15.19 20.54
CA THR A 16 -2.80 16.64 20.36
C THR A 16 -3.66 16.92 19.13
N ILE A 17 -4.80 17.58 19.33
CA ILE A 17 -5.62 18.09 18.22
C ILE A 17 -4.80 19.18 17.49
N PRO A 18 -4.64 19.10 16.16
CA PRO A 18 -3.88 20.11 15.41
C PRO A 18 -4.38 21.52 15.65
N GLU A 19 -3.46 22.49 15.70
CA GLU A 19 -3.78 23.90 15.89
C GLU A 19 -4.84 24.36 14.87
N GLY A 20 -5.84 25.09 15.36
CA GLY A 20 -6.92 25.64 14.54
C GLY A 20 -8.01 24.63 14.14
N LYS A 21 -7.96 23.36 14.58
CA LYS A 21 -9.05 22.39 14.37
C LYS A 21 -9.84 22.11 15.64
N THR A 22 -11.15 21.92 15.51
CA THR A 22 -11.95 21.26 16.55
C THR A 22 -11.71 19.75 16.52
N PHE A 23 -12.10 19.05 17.61
CA PHE A 23 -12.05 17.59 17.67
C PHE A 23 -12.79 16.93 16.49
N GLU A 24 -14.00 17.40 16.19
CA GLU A 24 -14.82 16.91 15.08
C GLU A 24 -14.16 17.14 13.73
N GLN A 25 -13.64 18.34 13.47
CA GLN A 25 -12.94 18.65 12.22
C GLN A 25 -11.67 17.80 12.03
N TRP A 26 -10.95 17.54 13.12
CA TRP A 26 -9.80 16.68 13.07
C TRP A 26 -10.20 15.23 12.76
N LEU A 27 -11.18 14.67 13.45
CA LEU A 27 -11.65 13.31 13.18
C LEU A 27 -12.24 13.17 11.78
N GLU A 28 -13.04 14.11 11.29
CA GLU A 28 -13.57 14.04 9.92
C GLU A 28 -12.43 14.06 8.89
N SER A 29 -11.35 14.83 9.15
CA SER A 29 -10.15 14.81 8.28
C SER A 29 -9.38 13.49 8.30
N ARG A 30 -9.69 12.58 9.23
CA ARG A 30 -9.13 11.22 9.33
C ARG A 30 -10.08 10.14 8.82
N ILE A 31 -11.24 10.49 8.28
CA ILE A 31 -12.18 9.54 7.69
C ILE A 31 -11.96 9.47 6.18
N ALA A 32 -11.59 8.29 5.71
CA ALA A 32 -11.51 7.97 4.28
C ALA A 32 -12.76 7.22 3.83
N ARG A 33 -13.60 7.85 2.99
CA ARG A 33 -14.84 7.24 2.50
C ARG A 33 -14.66 6.67 1.11
N TYR A 34 -15.09 5.42 0.89
CA TYR A 34 -14.91 4.71 -0.38
C TYR A 34 -15.51 5.43 -1.59
N ASP A 35 -16.67 6.08 -1.43
CA ASP A 35 -17.37 6.84 -2.47
C ASP A 35 -16.53 7.98 -3.09
N THR A 36 -15.58 8.52 -2.33
CA THR A 36 -14.66 9.58 -2.77
C THR A 36 -13.31 9.03 -3.27
N ARG A 37 -13.11 7.71 -3.21
CA ARG A 37 -11.86 7.07 -3.64
C ARG A 37 -11.92 6.68 -5.11
N LYS A 38 -10.77 6.83 -5.78
CA LYS A 38 -10.59 6.49 -7.18
C LYS A 38 -9.41 5.56 -7.35
N LEU A 39 -9.52 4.65 -8.31
CA LEU A 39 -8.41 3.83 -8.76
C LEU A 39 -7.41 4.72 -9.52
N ASP A 40 -6.19 4.74 -9.02
CA ASP A 40 -5.05 5.37 -9.66
C ASP A 40 -4.26 4.31 -10.45
N TRP A 41 -4.52 4.28 -11.75
CA TRP A 41 -3.77 3.48 -12.72
C TRP A 41 -2.46 4.15 -13.15
N ASN A 42 -2.23 5.41 -12.77
CA ASN A 42 -1.11 6.22 -13.20
C ASN A 42 0.10 6.10 -12.27
N ALA A 43 -0.12 5.80 -10.97
CA ALA A 43 0.92 5.68 -9.96
C ALA A 43 2.12 4.81 -10.38
N LEU A 44 1.88 3.73 -11.12
CA LEU A 44 2.91 2.78 -11.57
C LEU A 44 2.85 2.56 -13.09
N LYS A 45 2.23 3.50 -13.82
CA LYS A 45 1.97 3.36 -15.26
C LYS A 45 3.23 3.17 -16.09
N PHE A 46 4.36 3.76 -15.68
CA PHE A 46 5.64 3.56 -16.39
C PHE A 46 6.05 2.09 -16.51
N GLN A 47 5.59 1.23 -15.60
CA GLN A 47 5.81 -0.22 -15.69
C GLN A 47 4.89 -0.85 -16.72
N ALA A 48 3.60 -0.48 -16.71
CA ALA A 48 2.63 -0.96 -17.69
C ALA A 48 2.94 -0.48 -19.11
N ASP A 49 3.55 0.70 -19.24
CA ASP A 49 4.04 1.25 -20.51
C ASP A 49 5.26 0.46 -21.04
N TYR A 50 6.06 -0.11 -20.14
CA TYR A 50 7.16 -1.00 -20.51
C TYR A 50 6.63 -2.39 -20.93
N ASP A 51 5.74 -2.98 -20.12
CA ASP A 51 5.05 -4.23 -20.44
C ASP A 51 3.65 -4.24 -19.80
N PRO A 52 2.58 -4.45 -20.59
CA PRO A 52 1.20 -4.48 -20.09
C PRO A 52 0.96 -5.44 -18.92
N LYS A 53 1.77 -6.49 -18.76
CA LYS A 53 1.65 -7.41 -17.62
C LYS A 53 1.83 -6.72 -16.27
N TYR A 54 2.52 -5.57 -16.21
CA TYR A 54 2.71 -4.83 -14.96
C TYR A 54 1.51 -3.95 -14.56
N ARG A 55 0.43 -3.95 -15.36
CA ARG A 55 -0.74 -3.10 -15.12
C ARG A 55 -1.39 -3.45 -13.79
N ARG A 56 -1.55 -2.43 -12.94
CA ARG A 56 -2.29 -2.49 -11.67
C ARG A 56 -2.72 -1.10 -11.24
N ALA A 57 -3.79 -1.01 -10.46
CA ALA A 57 -4.24 0.23 -9.85
C ALA A 57 -3.98 0.24 -8.35
N GLN A 58 -3.77 1.45 -7.84
CA GLN A 58 -3.70 1.75 -6.42
C GLN A 58 -4.92 2.57 -6.01
N MET A 59 -5.40 2.37 -4.80
CA MET A 59 -6.37 3.25 -4.16
C MET A 59 -5.90 3.49 -2.73
N ARG A 60 -5.43 4.70 -2.47
CA ARG A 60 -4.77 5.09 -1.23
C ARG A 60 -5.80 5.57 -0.20
N TYR A 61 -5.58 5.18 1.06
CA TYR A 61 -6.41 5.61 2.19
C TYR A 61 -5.58 6.39 3.20
N ILE A 62 -4.41 5.87 3.58
CA ILE A 62 -3.47 6.50 4.51
C ILE A 62 -2.12 6.66 3.82
N GLY A 63 -1.64 7.89 3.69
CA GLY A 63 -0.38 8.24 3.02
C GLY A 63 -0.30 7.85 1.53
N THR A 64 0.86 8.08 0.91
CA THR A 64 1.05 7.90 -0.54
C THR A 64 1.63 6.55 -0.96
N GLY A 65 2.08 5.75 0.01
CA GLY A 65 2.79 4.49 -0.22
C GLY A 65 4.12 4.69 -0.94
N ALA A 66 4.67 3.62 -1.50
CA ALA A 66 6.00 3.62 -2.12
C ALA A 66 6.01 3.86 -3.64
N THR A 67 4.91 4.42 -4.17
CA THR A 67 4.72 4.57 -5.62
C THR A 67 5.51 5.73 -6.23
N GLY A 68 6.06 6.61 -5.40
CA GLY A 68 6.73 7.85 -5.82
C GLY A 68 5.78 9.03 -6.03
N VAL A 69 4.51 8.90 -5.62
CA VAL A 69 3.57 10.03 -5.56
C VAL A 69 3.97 10.95 -4.40
N ALA A 70 4.35 12.19 -4.71
CA ALA A 70 4.87 13.15 -3.73
C ALA A 70 3.78 13.69 -2.80
N HIS A 71 2.57 13.91 -3.31
CA HIS A 71 1.46 14.50 -2.57
C HIS A 71 0.10 13.98 -3.08
N ASP A 72 -0.84 13.76 -2.16
CA ASP A 72 -2.22 13.38 -2.46
C ASP A 72 -3.13 13.94 -1.37
N ASP A 73 -3.94 14.96 -1.68
CA ASP A 73 -4.86 15.59 -0.72
C ASP A 73 -6.04 14.69 -0.34
N ASN A 74 -6.24 13.57 -1.03
CA ASN A 74 -7.35 12.64 -0.80
C ASN A 74 -6.99 11.50 0.17
N VAL A 75 -5.83 11.54 0.82
CA VAL A 75 -5.41 10.53 1.81
C VAL A 75 -5.42 11.08 3.22
N VAL A 76 -5.72 10.22 4.18
CA VAL A 76 -5.49 10.51 5.59
C VAL A 76 -3.98 10.59 5.83
N PRO A 77 -3.48 11.57 6.60
CA PRO A 77 -2.06 11.66 6.93
C PRO A 77 -1.56 10.40 7.65
N ALA A 78 -0.44 9.85 7.17
CA ALA A 78 0.22 8.70 7.77
C ALA A 78 1.02 9.11 9.02
N GLU A 79 0.90 8.34 10.10
CA GLU A 79 1.65 8.54 11.35
C GLU A 79 2.68 7.43 11.60
N HIS A 80 2.39 6.20 11.17
CA HIS A 80 3.30 5.06 11.32
C HIS A 80 3.35 4.14 10.10
N PHE A 81 2.31 4.13 9.28
CA PHE A 81 2.19 3.27 8.13
C PHE A 81 1.38 3.93 7.02
N THR A 82 1.57 3.43 5.81
CA THR A 82 0.66 3.69 4.69
C THR A 82 -0.32 2.55 4.54
N PHE A 83 -1.53 2.84 4.07
CA PHE A 83 -2.59 1.87 3.86
C PHE A 83 -3.27 2.15 2.53
N SER A 84 -3.32 1.14 1.68
CA SER A 84 -3.95 1.21 0.37
C SER A 84 -4.60 -0.11 -0.02
N THR A 85 -5.42 -0.06 -1.07
CA THR A 85 -5.87 -1.25 -1.79
C THR A 85 -5.24 -1.27 -3.17
N MET A 86 -4.87 -2.45 -3.66
CA MET A 86 -4.37 -2.69 -5.00
C MET A 86 -5.36 -3.55 -5.77
N VAL A 87 -5.70 -3.13 -6.99
CA VAL A 87 -6.39 -3.96 -7.98
C VAL A 87 -5.35 -4.53 -8.95
N LEU A 88 -5.30 -5.86 -9.03
CA LEU A 88 -4.40 -6.59 -9.92
C LEU A 88 -5.24 -7.40 -10.93
N PRO A 89 -5.33 -7.00 -12.21
CA PRO A 89 -6.06 -7.75 -13.21
C PRO A 89 -5.53 -9.18 -13.40
N ALA A 90 -6.37 -10.05 -13.96
CA ALA A 90 -5.98 -11.42 -14.31
C ALA A 90 -4.75 -11.42 -15.23
N GLY A 91 -3.79 -12.30 -14.95
CA GLY A 91 -2.53 -12.42 -15.69
C GLY A 91 -1.52 -11.30 -15.46
N CYS A 92 -1.85 -10.26 -14.69
CA CYS A 92 -0.92 -9.18 -14.37
C CYS A 92 -0.03 -9.52 -13.16
N GLU A 93 1.12 -8.85 -13.08
CA GLU A 93 2.12 -9.03 -12.03
C GLU A 93 2.50 -7.70 -11.36
N GLY A 94 2.69 -7.76 -10.05
CA GLY A 94 3.55 -6.82 -9.35
C GLY A 94 4.99 -7.33 -9.47
N PRO A 95 5.91 -6.56 -10.11
CA PRO A 95 7.27 -7.01 -10.35
C PRO A 95 8.00 -7.35 -9.05
N LEU A 96 9.00 -8.24 -9.13
CA LEU A 96 9.90 -8.49 -8.02
C LEU A 96 10.63 -7.19 -7.64
N HIS A 97 10.49 -6.73 -6.40
CA HIS A 97 11.02 -5.46 -5.93
C HIS A 97 11.42 -5.52 -4.45
N LEU A 98 12.22 -4.55 -4.02
CA LEU A 98 12.84 -4.50 -2.71
C LEU A 98 12.53 -3.17 -2.00
N HIS A 99 12.15 -3.29 -0.74
CA HIS A 99 12.20 -2.21 0.23
C HIS A 99 13.17 -2.58 1.33
N THR A 100 14.07 -1.66 1.64
CA THR A 100 15.07 -1.80 2.70
C THR A 100 14.66 -1.09 3.99
N ASP A 101 13.64 -0.24 3.92
CA ASP A 101 13.24 0.70 4.96
C ASP A 101 12.03 0.24 5.79
N ALA A 102 11.19 -0.66 5.25
CA ALA A 102 9.93 -1.02 5.91
C ALA A 102 9.42 -2.44 5.57
N GLU A 103 8.69 -3.01 6.53
CA GLU A 103 7.84 -4.19 6.32
C GLU A 103 6.70 -3.84 5.38
N GLU A 104 6.34 -4.76 4.48
CA GLU A 104 5.14 -4.67 3.66
C GLU A 104 4.25 -5.89 3.83
N VAL A 105 2.97 -5.63 4.10
CA VAL A 105 1.95 -6.65 4.32
C VAL A 105 0.94 -6.60 3.18
N PHE A 106 0.62 -7.78 2.65
CA PHE A 106 -0.45 -7.99 1.70
C PHE A 106 -1.55 -8.83 2.35
N PHE A 107 -2.79 -8.34 2.31
CA PHE A 107 -3.97 -9.07 2.77
C PHE A 107 -4.97 -9.17 1.63
N VAL A 108 -5.29 -10.38 1.18
CA VAL A 108 -6.14 -10.58 0.01
C VAL A 108 -7.61 -10.35 0.38
N LEU A 109 -8.24 -9.36 -0.23
CA LEU A 109 -9.66 -9.07 -0.06
C LEU A 109 -10.53 -9.86 -1.04
N ARG A 110 -10.03 -10.11 -2.25
CA ARG A 110 -10.68 -10.88 -3.31
C ARG A 110 -9.61 -11.49 -4.24
N GLY A 111 -9.88 -12.69 -4.72
CA GLY A 111 -8.97 -13.45 -5.58
C GLY A 111 -8.59 -14.77 -4.91
N ARG A 112 -8.22 -15.78 -5.71
CA ARG A 112 -7.96 -17.14 -5.22
C ARG A 112 -6.63 -17.74 -5.66
N LYS A 113 -5.92 -17.08 -6.57
CA LYS A 113 -4.70 -17.58 -7.18
C LYS A 113 -3.65 -16.47 -7.32
N LEU A 114 -3.33 -15.82 -6.20
CA LEU A 114 -2.25 -14.84 -6.14
C LEU A 114 -0.97 -15.56 -5.76
N ARG A 115 -0.08 -15.81 -6.71
CA ARG A 115 1.24 -16.37 -6.43
C ARG A 115 2.16 -15.25 -5.98
N PHE A 116 2.61 -15.30 -4.74
CA PHE A 116 3.68 -14.45 -4.23
C PHE A 116 5.02 -15.15 -4.40
N MET A 117 6.03 -14.40 -4.82
CA MET A 117 7.41 -14.87 -4.93
C MET A 117 8.30 -14.02 -4.02
N ILE A 118 9.04 -14.67 -3.14
CA ILE A 118 9.94 -14.04 -2.17
C ILE A 118 11.35 -14.53 -2.42
N GLU A 119 12.31 -13.61 -2.47
CA GLU A 119 13.73 -13.95 -2.62
C GLU A 119 14.60 -13.22 -1.59
N HIS A 120 15.53 -13.96 -0.98
CA HIS A 120 16.49 -13.42 -0.04
C HIS A 120 17.75 -14.29 0.00
N MET A 121 18.93 -13.67 -0.17
CA MET A 121 20.24 -14.34 -0.08
C MET A 121 20.35 -15.64 -0.91
N GLY A 122 19.83 -15.63 -2.15
CA GLY A 122 19.85 -16.80 -3.04
C GLY A 122 18.82 -17.88 -2.74
N GLN A 123 18.00 -17.70 -1.69
CA GLN A 123 16.84 -18.54 -1.43
C GLN A 123 15.60 -17.94 -2.12
N ARG A 124 14.74 -18.81 -2.63
CA ARG A 124 13.45 -18.45 -3.23
C ARG A 124 12.34 -19.26 -2.59
N TYR A 125 11.24 -18.58 -2.29
CA TYR A 125 10.01 -19.20 -1.80
C TYR A 125 8.83 -18.66 -2.59
N GLU A 126 7.85 -19.52 -2.85
CA GLU A 126 6.61 -19.14 -3.49
C GLU A 126 5.42 -19.71 -2.72
N ALA A 127 4.36 -18.91 -2.63
CA ALA A 127 3.09 -19.34 -2.05
C ALA A 127 1.94 -18.79 -2.88
N VAL A 128 0.88 -19.59 -3.05
CA VAL A 128 -0.36 -19.14 -3.66
C VAL A 128 -1.34 -18.79 -2.55
N LEU A 129 -1.77 -17.54 -2.54
CA LEU A 129 -2.70 -16.98 -1.56
C LEU A 129 -4.08 -16.77 -2.19
N GLY A 130 -5.11 -16.98 -1.39
CA GLY A 130 -6.50 -16.72 -1.70
C GLY A 130 -7.14 -15.72 -0.75
N GLU A 131 -8.46 -15.62 -0.82
CA GLU A 131 -9.24 -14.66 -0.04
C GLU A 131 -8.99 -14.81 1.47
N ARG A 132 -8.74 -13.67 2.15
CA ARG A 132 -8.41 -13.56 3.57
C ARG A 132 -7.06 -14.14 4.00
N ASP A 133 -6.23 -14.58 3.07
CA ASP A 133 -4.85 -14.92 3.37
C ASP A 133 -3.97 -13.66 3.49
N LEU A 134 -2.91 -13.78 4.28
CA LEU A 134 -1.94 -12.72 4.55
C LEU A 134 -0.53 -13.22 4.27
N ILE A 135 0.31 -12.33 3.71
CA ILE A 135 1.76 -12.46 3.77
C ILE A 135 2.34 -11.16 4.32
N SER A 136 3.27 -11.28 5.27
CA SER A 136 4.13 -10.19 5.73
C SER A 136 5.54 -10.40 5.18
N VAL A 137 6.14 -9.36 4.63
CA VAL A 137 7.51 -9.39 4.09
C VAL A 137 8.36 -8.35 4.82
N PRO A 138 9.35 -8.80 5.64
CA PRO A 138 10.30 -7.91 6.29
C PRO A 138 11.13 -7.06 5.31
N PRO A 139 11.70 -5.92 5.78
CA PRO A 139 12.65 -5.15 4.99
C PRO A 139 13.85 -6.01 4.56
N GLY A 140 14.41 -5.75 3.37
CA GLY A 140 15.57 -6.47 2.86
C GLY A 140 15.26 -7.77 2.11
N MET A 141 13.97 -8.10 1.93
CA MET A 141 13.53 -9.25 1.14
C MET A 141 12.82 -8.77 -0.14
N TYR A 142 13.19 -9.38 -1.27
CA TYR A 142 12.49 -9.16 -2.52
C TYR A 142 11.10 -9.79 -2.47
N ARG A 143 10.09 -9.10 -2.99
CA ARG A 143 8.76 -9.66 -3.20
C ARG A 143 8.18 -9.26 -4.55
N GLY A 144 7.41 -10.17 -5.13
CA GLY A 144 6.63 -9.97 -6.34
C GLY A 144 5.38 -10.81 -6.24
N LEU A 145 4.42 -10.56 -7.11
CA LEU A 145 3.21 -11.35 -7.17
C LEU A 145 2.64 -11.42 -8.58
N VAL A 146 1.96 -12.52 -8.89
CA VAL A 146 1.22 -12.71 -10.15
C VAL A 146 -0.22 -13.11 -9.81
N ASN A 147 -1.18 -12.51 -10.50
CA ASN A 147 -2.55 -12.99 -10.49
C ASN A 147 -2.73 -14.09 -11.54
N GLU A 148 -2.64 -15.35 -11.11
CA GLU A 148 -2.87 -16.54 -11.94
C GLU A 148 -4.37 -16.90 -12.04
N GLY A 149 -5.24 -16.07 -11.48
CA GLY A 149 -6.69 -16.18 -11.61
C GLY A 149 -7.19 -15.69 -12.96
N ILE A 150 -8.50 -15.86 -13.18
CA ILE A 150 -9.21 -15.36 -14.37
C ILE A 150 -10.01 -14.08 -14.08
N GLU A 151 -10.12 -13.71 -12.81
CA GLU A 151 -10.78 -12.49 -12.33
C GLU A 151 -9.73 -11.52 -11.78
N GLU A 152 -10.09 -10.25 -11.66
CA GLU A 152 -9.28 -9.29 -10.93
C GLU A 152 -9.15 -9.68 -9.45
N ALA A 153 -7.98 -9.43 -8.89
CA ALA A 153 -7.71 -9.58 -7.47
C ALA A 153 -7.68 -8.22 -6.80
N LEU A 154 -8.14 -8.17 -5.55
CA LEU A 154 -8.10 -6.99 -4.70
C LEU A 154 -7.35 -7.36 -3.42
N MET A 155 -6.40 -6.54 -3.01
CA MET A 155 -5.64 -6.76 -1.77
C MET A 155 -5.36 -5.46 -1.06
N LEU A 156 -5.26 -5.52 0.27
CA LEU A 156 -4.64 -4.46 1.06
C LEU A 156 -3.13 -4.49 0.83
N VAL A 157 -2.52 -3.31 0.80
CA VAL A 157 -1.08 -3.10 0.83
C VAL A 157 -0.81 -2.13 1.97
N ILE A 158 -0.08 -2.60 2.97
CA ILE A 158 0.25 -1.85 4.19
C ILE A 158 1.77 -1.83 4.30
N ILE A 159 2.35 -0.64 4.42
CA ILE A 159 3.82 -0.49 4.56
C ILE A 159 4.11 0.24 5.86
N GLY A 160 4.95 -0.35 6.71
CA GLY A 160 5.31 0.12 8.06
C GLY A 160 6.23 1.35 8.09
N SER A 161 5.96 2.34 7.25
CA SER A 161 6.63 3.65 7.22
C SER A 161 5.63 4.72 6.81
N THR A 162 5.76 5.93 7.34
CA THR A 162 4.94 7.09 6.94
C THR A 162 5.26 7.57 5.53
N LYS A 163 6.52 7.42 5.13
CA LYS A 163 7.04 7.78 3.82
C LYS A 163 7.97 6.68 3.32
N PRO A 164 7.40 5.56 2.84
CA PRO A 164 8.20 4.46 2.32
C PRO A 164 9.13 4.92 1.21
N GLU A 165 10.35 4.38 1.21
CA GLU A 165 11.27 4.57 0.10
C GLU A 165 10.70 3.96 -1.17
N THR A 166 11.03 4.60 -2.29
CA THR A 166 10.66 4.06 -3.60
C THR A 166 11.43 2.76 -3.83
N PRO A 167 10.77 1.65 -4.20
CA PRO A 167 11.45 0.37 -4.21
C PRO A 167 12.48 0.26 -5.32
N SER A 168 13.49 -0.56 -5.09
CA SER A 168 14.43 -0.97 -6.12
C SER A 168 14.02 -2.30 -6.77
N TYR A 169 14.59 -2.59 -7.92
CA TYR A 169 14.43 -3.87 -8.63
C TYR A 169 15.75 -4.62 -8.62
N PRO A 170 15.75 -5.96 -8.79
CA PRO A 170 16.97 -6.69 -9.08
C PRO A 170 17.73 -6.04 -10.25
N ALA A 171 19.06 -6.02 -10.18
CA ALA A 171 19.89 -5.27 -11.13
C ALA A 171 19.68 -5.72 -12.59
N ASP A 172 19.42 -7.01 -12.80
CA ASP A 172 19.15 -7.64 -14.09
C ASP A 172 17.68 -7.53 -14.53
N HIS A 173 16.76 -7.17 -13.63
CA HIS A 173 15.34 -7.01 -13.95
C HIS A 173 15.13 -5.82 -14.92
N PRO A 174 14.35 -5.94 -16.00
CA PRO A 174 14.25 -4.88 -17.01
C PRO A 174 13.79 -3.52 -16.48
N LEU A 175 12.89 -3.51 -15.50
CA LEU A 175 12.43 -2.28 -14.84
C LEU A 175 13.52 -1.53 -14.06
N SER A 176 14.66 -2.16 -13.73
CA SER A 176 15.82 -1.46 -13.12
C SER A 176 16.40 -0.39 -14.05
N LYS A 177 16.17 -0.54 -15.36
CA LYS A 177 16.67 0.34 -16.43
C LYS A 177 15.64 1.38 -16.87
N VAL A 178 14.39 1.26 -16.43
CA VAL A 178 13.31 2.18 -16.79
C VAL A 178 13.32 3.37 -15.85
N LYS A 179 13.40 4.58 -16.41
CA LYS A 179 13.33 5.81 -15.60
C LYS A 179 11.92 6.00 -15.07
N ARG A 180 11.82 6.20 -13.75
CA ARG A 180 10.58 6.64 -13.12
C ARG A 180 10.29 8.09 -13.52
N PRO A 181 9.05 8.43 -13.92
CA PRO A 181 8.64 9.81 -14.07
C PRO A 181 8.89 10.57 -12.76
N LYS A 182 9.34 11.82 -12.86
CA LYS A 182 9.35 12.72 -11.71
C LYS A 182 7.92 13.24 -11.57
N ASN A 183 7.23 12.81 -10.52
CA ASN A 183 5.92 13.34 -10.13
C ASN A 183 6.10 14.55 -9.22
#